data_AF-A0A1H0BLL5-F1
#
_entry.id   AF-A0A1H0BLL5-F1
#
_cell.length_a   1.000
_cell.length_b   1.000
_cell.length_c   1.000
_cell.angle_alpha   90.00
_cell.angle_beta   90.00
_cell.angle_gamma   90.00
#
_symmetry.space_group_name_H-M   'P 1'
#
loop_
_entity.id
_entity.type
_entity.pdbx_description
1 polymer ?
#
loop_
_entity_poly.entity_id
_entity_poly.type
_entity_poly.pdbx_seq_one_letter_code
_entity_poly.pdbx_strand_id
1 'polypeptide(L)'
;MSGPVVVGVDGSPSSMAAVELAAREAGLRGVGLRLVHAFGWPAAHIPPGGRIWEPSGGGVRELIDGTLTKAERRAHETAPHIVITREIVVGEPVTVLEIESRTASLAVVGSRGLSRFGVLLLGSTAGQLAAHGACPVLVVRGRPDPAGPVLLAVDGSPAARGAVEFAFAHAAAYGTDLVALHAWSARSDRAYDQPSDPPFVTYDEGRLRDEEERVLAEALGGLRERYPDVAVDRRLVRGRIRHTLIEASADAGLVVAGARGRGGFAGLLLGSVSQALLHHAHCPVAVVRSGQE
;
A
#
# COMPACT_ATOMS: atom_id res chain seq x y z
N MET A 1 -3.72 -5.22 -15.81
CA MET A 1 -5.05 -4.69 -15.43
C MET A 1 -5.17 -3.27 -15.96
N SER A 2 -6.14 -2.99 -16.83
CA SER A 2 -6.31 -1.73 -17.57
C SER A 2 -7.28 -0.73 -16.91
N GLY A 3 -7.59 -0.93 -15.62
CA GLY A 3 -8.50 -0.07 -14.87
C GLY A 3 -7.90 1.28 -14.48
N PRO A 4 -8.72 2.27 -14.08
CA PRO A 4 -8.22 3.55 -13.59
C PRO A 4 -7.44 3.38 -12.28
N VAL A 5 -6.67 4.41 -11.92
CA VAL A 5 -6.21 4.58 -10.54
C VAL A 5 -7.36 5.22 -9.76
N VAL A 6 -7.77 4.61 -8.66
CA VAL A 6 -8.80 5.13 -7.76
C VAL A 6 -8.14 5.81 -6.58
N VAL A 7 -8.61 6.98 -6.17
CA VAL A 7 -8.16 7.65 -4.95
C VAL A 7 -9.33 8.07 -4.07
N GLY A 8 -9.24 7.73 -2.77
CA GLY A 8 -10.19 8.18 -1.76
C GLY A 8 -9.90 9.63 -1.34
N VAL A 9 -10.90 10.50 -1.45
CA VAL A 9 -10.78 11.93 -1.14
C VAL A 9 -11.70 12.28 0.01
N ASP A 10 -11.14 12.76 1.12
CA ASP A 10 -11.92 13.26 2.27
C ASP A 10 -11.64 14.74 2.58
N GLY A 11 -10.76 15.39 1.81
CA GLY A 11 -10.37 16.79 2.01
C GLY A 11 -9.28 17.01 3.08
N SER A 12 -8.84 15.97 3.78
CA SER A 12 -7.70 16.04 4.69
C SER A 12 -6.38 16.30 3.92
N PRO A 13 -5.34 16.87 4.58
CA PRO A 13 -4.04 17.03 3.93
C PRO A 13 -3.46 15.72 3.40
N SER A 14 -3.72 14.60 4.09
CA SER A 14 -3.22 13.29 3.68
C SER A 14 -3.94 12.73 2.46
N SER A 15 -5.25 12.97 2.30
CA SER A 15 -5.95 12.57 1.07
C SER A 15 -5.56 13.45 -0.11
N MET A 16 -5.25 14.73 0.12
CA MET A 16 -4.78 15.61 -0.96
C MET A 16 -3.37 15.23 -1.45
N ALA A 17 -2.46 14.84 -0.55
CA ALA A 17 -1.19 14.24 -0.95
C ALA A 17 -1.39 12.89 -1.68
N ALA A 18 -2.42 12.12 -1.30
CA ALA A 18 -2.78 10.90 -2.00
C ALA A 18 -3.28 11.17 -3.43
N VAL A 19 -4.00 12.27 -3.65
CA VAL A 19 -4.45 12.69 -4.99
C VAL A 19 -3.26 13.04 -5.89
N GLU A 20 -2.27 13.78 -5.37
CA GLU A 20 -1.06 14.11 -6.12
C GLU A 20 -0.30 12.85 -6.55
N LEU A 21 -0.08 11.90 -5.64
CA LEU A 21 0.59 10.65 -5.97
C LEU A 21 -0.26 9.77 -6.91
N ALA A 22 -1.57 9.70 -6.71
CA ALA A 22 -2.47 8.95 -7.58
C ALA A 22 -2.50 9.50 -9.02
N ALA A 23 -2.45 10.82 -9.18
CA ALA A 23 -2.38 11.46 -10.48
C ALA A 23 -1.07 11.11 -11.20
N ARG A 24 0.05 11.14 -10.49
CA ARG A 24 1.35 10.69 -11.03
C ARG A 24 1.30 9.23 -11.45
N GLU A 25 0.78 8.35 -10.59
CA GLU A 25 0.63 6.91 -10.89
C GLU A 25 -0.21 6.66 -12.14
N ALA A 26 -1.36 7.32 -12.26
CA ALA A 26 -2.22 7.15 -13.42
C ALA A 26 -1.56 7.68 -14.70
N GLY A 27 -0.84 8.81 -14.62
CA GLY A 27 -0.06 9.34 -15.73
C GLY A 27 1.02 8.36 -16.22
N LEU A 28 1.80 7.80 -15.30
CA LEU A 28 2.83 6.81 -15.62
C LEU A 28 2.27 5.49 -16.16
N ARG A 29 1.07 5.11 -15.73
CA ARG A 29 0.36 3.91 -16.20
C ARG A 29 -0.43 4.13 -17.49
N GLY A 30 -0.58 5.37 -17.93
CA GLY A 30 -1.41 5.72 -19.10
C GLY A 30 -2.90 5.42 -18.90
N VAL A 31 -3.42 5.51 -17.67
CA VAL A 31 -4.83 5.27 -17.33
C VAL A 31 -5.49 6.52 -16.73
N GLY A 32 -6.82 6.52 -16.64
CA GLY A 32 -7.55 7.61 -15.99
C GLY A 32 -7.41 7.61 -14.46
N LEU A 33 -7.72 8.75 -13.83
CA LEU A 33 -7.81 8.94 -12.39
C LEU A 33 -9.29 9.04 -11.97
N ARG A 34 -9.70 8.24 -10.99
CA ARG A 34 -11.04 8.27 -10.41
C ARG A 34 -10.98 8.79 -8.98
N LEU A 35 -11.51 10.00 -8.77
CA LEU A 35 -11.63 10.62 -7.45
C LEU A 35 -12.93 10.16 -6.81
N VAL A 36 -12.84 9.48 -5.67
CA VAL A 36 -14.00 8.95 -4.96
C VAL A 36 -14.13 9.62 -3.59
N HIS A 37 -15.23 10.32 -3.39
CA HIS A 37 -15.64 10.83 -2.08
C HIS A 37 -16.80 10.00 -1.55
N ALA A 38 -16.56 9.25 -0.49
CA ALA A 38 -17.59 8.49 0.20
C ALA A 38 -18.07 9.26 1.43
N PHE A 39 -19.39 9.37 1.59
CA PHE A 39 -19.98 9.99 2.77
C PHE A 39 -21.07 9.09 3.38
N GLY A 40 -20.93 8.82 4.67
CA GLY A 40 -21.94 8.12 5.44
C GLY A 40 -22.97 9.10 6.00
N TRP A 41 -24.26 8.77 5.87
CA TRP A 41 -25.28 9.43 6.68
C TRP A 41 -25.21 8.87 8.10
N PRO A 42 -25.04 9.69 9.15
CA PRO A 42 -25.11 9.18 10.51
C PRO A 42 -26.56 8.75 10.80
N ALA A 43 -26.86 7.46 10.64
CA ALA A 43 -28.17 6.90 10.99
C ALA A 43 -28.46 6.99 12.51
N ALA A 44 -27.44 7.23 13.35
CA ALA A 44 -27.52 7.10 14.80
C ALA A 44 -27.84 8.38 15.60
N HIS A 45 -27.94 9.56 14.97
CA HIS A 45 -28.22 10.81 15.68
C HIS A 45 -29.27 11.67 14.97
N ILE A 46 -30.44 11.10 14.71
CA ILE A 46 -31.64 11.91 14.46
C ILE A 46 -32.28 12.17 15.83
N PRO A 47 -32.16 13.38 16.41
CA PRO A 47 -32.88 13.71 17.62
C PRO A 47 -34.40 13.59 17.38
N PRO A 48 -35.20 13.13 18.37
CA PRO A 48 -36.66 13.08 18.23
C PRO A 48 -37.20 14.49 17.96
N GLY A 49 -37.89 14.69 16.83
CA GLY A 49 -38.39 16.00 16.41
C GLY A 49 -37.36 16.89 15.68
N GLY A 50 -36.15 16.39 15.40
CA GLY A 50 -35.22 17.03 14.48
C GLY A 50 -35.84 17.10 13.08
N ARG A 51 -35.81 18.27 12.45
CA ARG A 51 -36.16 18.41 11.04
C ARG A 51 -35.35 17.38 10.26
N ILE A 52 -36.01 16.65 9.34
CA ILE A 52 -35.30 15.96 8.25
C ILE A 52 -34.37 17.03 7.67
N TRP A 53 -33.07 16.86 7.87
CA TRP A 53 -32.12 17.78 7.27
C TRP A 53 -32.30 17.62 5.77
N GLU A 54 -32.89 18.64 5.13
CA GLU A 54 -33.26 18.58 3.73
C GLU A 54 -31.99 18.41 2.87
N PRO A 55 -31.91 17.37 2.03
CA PRO A 55 -30.83 17.22 1.04
C PRO A 55 -30.76 18.38 0.04
N SER A 56 -31.79 19.24 0.04
CA SER A 56 -31.91 20.50 -0.70
C SER A 56 -31.03 21.64 -0.15
N GLY A 57 -30.49 21.52 1.06
CA GLY A 57 -29.58 22.51 1.63
C GLY A 57 -28.22 22.43 0.93
N GLY A 58 -28.01 23.25 -0.10
CA GLY A 58 -26.84 23.24 -0.99
C GLY A 58 -25.46 23.09 -0.31
N GLY A 59 -25.33 23.50 0.95
CA GLY A 59 -24.06 23.53 1.67
C GLY A 59 -23.26 22.21 1.72
N VAL A 60 -23.87 21.03 1.91
CA VAL A 60 -23.09 19.77 1.99
C VAL A 60 -22.54 19.38 0.63
N ARG A 61 -23.39 19.43 -0.39
CA ARG A 61 -23.01 19.07 -1.75
C ARG A 61 -21.99 20.08 -2.30
N GLU A 62 -22.16 21.36 -1.99
CA GLU A 62 -21.20 22.43 -2.31
C GLU A 62 -19.86 22.22 -1.59
N LEU A 63 -19.85 21.80 -0.32
CA LEU A 63 -18.61 21.49 0.41
C LEU A 63 -17.87 20.28 -0.19
N ILE A 64 -18.60 19.23 -0.55
CA ILE A 64 -18.03 18.04 -1.19
C ILE A 64 -17.50 18.39 -2.58
N ASP A 65 -18.29 19.10 -3.38
CA ASP A 65 -17.86 19.53 -4.72
C ASP A 65 -16.66 20.48 -4.67
N GLY A 66 -16.64 21.39 -3.69
CA GLY A 66 -15.48 22.24 -3.41
C GLY A 66 -14.24 21.43 -3.02
N THR A 67 -14.40 20.32 -2.32
CA THR A 67 -13.31 19.40 -1.97
C THR A 67 -12.79 18.67 -3.21
N LEU A 68 -13.68 18.09 -4.02
CA LEU A 68 -13.31 17.41 -5.27
C LEU A 68 -12.70 18.37 -6.29
N THR A 69 -13.20 19.61 -6.38
CA THR A 69 -12.62 20.65 -7.24
C THR A 69 -11.19 21.00 -6.82
N LYS A 70 -10.90 21.07 -5.52
CA LYS A 70 -9.53 21.25 -5.04
C LYS A 70 -8.65 20.04 -5.36
N ALA A 71 -9.19 18.82 -5.23
CA ALA A 71 -8.47 17.60 -5.55
C ALA A 71 -8.11 17.53 -7.03
N GLU A 72 -9.05 17.83 -7.93
CA GLU A 72 -8.78 17.88 -9.36
C GLU A 72 -7.71 18.88 -9.74
N ARG A 73 -7.74 20.08 -9.15
CA ARG A 73 -6.71 21.09 -9.41
C ARG A 73 -5.33 20.54 -9.07
N ARG A 74 -5.17 19.91 -7.90
CA ARG A 74 -3.89 19.29 -7.49
C ARG A 74 -3.47 18.14 -8.39
N ALA A 75 -4.43 17.33 -8.85
CA ALA A 75 -4.17 16.26 -9.80
C ALA A 75 -3.65 16.81 -11.13
N HIS A 76 -4.27 17.87 -11.68
CA HIS A 76 -3.81 18.51 -12.92
C HIS A 76 -2.49 19.27 -12.76
N GLU A 77 -2.22 19.86 -11.59
CA GLU A 77 -0.90 20.44 -11.29
C GLU A 77 0.22 19.37 -11.35
N THR A 78 -0.10 18.13 -10.99
CA THR A 78 0.85 17.00 -11.02
C THR A 78 0.92 16.30 -12.39
N ALA A 79 -0.23 16.11 -13.03
CA ALA A 79 -0.39 15.42 -14.31
C ALA A 79 -1.36 16.21 -15.21
N PRO A 80 -0.88 17.18 -16.01
CA PRO A 80 -1.75 18.12 -16.72
C PRO A 80 -2.77 17.49 -17.67
N HIS A 81 -2.43 16.38 -18.31
CA HIS A 81 -3.24 15.74 -19.35
C HIS A 81 -4.03 14.52 -18.87
N ILE A 82 -4.09 14.28 -17.56
CA ILE A 82 -4.78 13.14 -17.01
C ILE A 82 -6.30 13.27 -17.16
N VAL A 83 -6.97 12.19 -17.55
CA VAL A 83 -8.43 12.14 -17.59
C VAL A 83 -8.93 11.86 -16.18
N ILE A 84 -9.73 12.77 -15.62
CA ILE A 84 -10.28 12.64 -14.27
C ILE A 84 -11.79 12.38 -14.33
N THR A 85 -12.26 11.42 -13.53
CA THR A 85 -13.67 11.23 -13.22
C THR A 85 -13.92 11.43 -11.73
N ARG A 86 -14.99 12.15 -11.38
CA ARG A 86 -15.44 12.37 -10.00
C ARG A 86 -16.59 11.44 -9.67
N GLU A 87 -16.56 10.83 -8.48
CA GLU A 87 -17.68 10.08 -7.94
C GLU A 87 -17.96 10.50 -6.50
N ILE A 88 -19.24 10.77 -6.19
CA ILE A 88 -19.72 11.03 -4.84
C ILE A 88 -20.66 9.87 -4.47
N VAL A 89 -20.24 9.04 -3.54
CA VAL A 89 -20.96 7.80 -3.17
C VAL A 89 -21.50 7.91 -1.74
N VAL A 90 -22.78 7.59 -1.55
CA VAL A 90 -23.37 7.42 -0.22
C VAL A 90 -22.94 6.07 0.32
N GLY A 91 -22.23 6.05 1.44
CA GLY A 91 -21.79 4.81 2.08
C GLY A 91 -20.58 5.00 2.98
N GLU A 92 -20.19 3.92 3.65
CA GLU A 92 -18.96 3.87 4.42
C GLU A 92 -17.73 3.87 3.48
N PRO A 93 -16.76 4.80 3.65
CA PRO A 93 -15.58 4.87 2.81
C PRO A 93 -14.84 3.56 2.57
N VAL A 94 -14.71 2.69 3.57
CA VAL A 94 -14.05 1.38 3.38
C VAL A 94 -14.79 0.54 2.35
N THR A 95 -16.11 0.37 2.54
CA THR A 95 -16.95 -0.45 1.66
C THR A 95 -16.96 0.10 0.24
N VAL A 96 -17.08 1.43 0.09
CA VAL A 96 -17.06 2.08 -1.22
C VAL A 96 -15.73 1.83 -1.93
N LEU A 97 -14.61 2.09 -1.26
CA LEU A 97 -13.28 1.93 -1.87
C LEU A 97 -12.92 0.47 -2.12
N GLU A 98 -13.40 -0.47 -1.31
CA GLU A 98 -13.26 -1.90 -1.56
C GLU A 98 -13.97 -2.32 -2.86
N ILE A 99 -15.20 -1.83 -3.08
CA ILE A 99 -15.94 -2.08 -4.32
C ILE A 99 -15.21 -1.47 -5.52
N GLU A 100 -14.80 -0.20 -5.42
CA GLU A 100 -14.04 0.49 -6.47
C GLU A 100 -12.71 -0.20 -6.78
N SER A 101 -12.06 -0.82 -5.77
CA SER A 101 -10.80 -1.55 -5.96
C SER A 101 -10.91 -2.77 -6.88
N ARG A 102 -12.12 -3.30 -7.13
CA ARG A 102 -12.34 -4.48 -7.99
C ARG A 102 -12.12 -4.19 -9.47
N THR A 103 -12.31 -2.94 -9.88
CA THR A 103 -12.13 -2.50 -11.27
C THR A 103 -10.93 -1.58 -11.44
N ALA A 104 -10.32 -1.13 -10.35
CA ALA A 104 -9.12 -0.30 -10.35
C ALA A 104 -7.85 -1.08 -10.69
N SER A 105 -6.87 -0.42 -11.32
CA SER A 105 -5.51 -0.96 -11.45
C SER A 105 -4.65 -0.71 -10.19
N LEU A 106 -5.02 0.30 -9.41
CA LEU A 106 -4.39 0.71 -8.16
C LEU A 106 -5.40 1.52 -7.33
N ALA A 107 -5.52 1.23 -6.04
CA ALA A 107 -6.27 2.06 -5.11
C ALA A 107 -5.31 2.87 -4.22
N VAL A 108 -5.55 4.17 -4.08
CA VAL A 108 -4.67 5.10 -3.36
C VAL A 108 -5.46 5.78 -2.24
N VAL A 109 -4.88 5.82 -1.05
CA VAL A 109 -5.48 6.48 0.11
C VAL A 109 -4.43 7.19 0.95
N GLY A 110 -4.84 8.27 1.62
CA GLY A 110 -4.03 8.85 2.66
C GLY A 110 -3.89 7.90 3.85
N SER A 111 -2.75 7.96 4.55
CA SER A 111 -2.57 7.21 5.82
C SER A 111 -3.48 7.69 6.95
N ARG A 112 -4.05 8.89 6.83
CA ARG A 112 -4.93 9.50 7.83
C ARG A 112 -6.09 10.20 7.14
N GLY A 113 -7.23 10.23 7.82
CA GLY A 113 -8.40 11.01 7.38
C GLY A 113 -8.71 12.17 8.32
N LEU A 114 -9.92 12.70 8.23
CA LEU A 114 -10.43 13.78 9.10
C LEU A 114 -10.66 13.38 10.57
N SER A 115 -10.56 12.10 10.92
CA SER A 115 -10.83 11.62 12.29
C SER A 115 -9.82 12.16 13.32
N ARG A 116 -10.34 12.72 14.41
CA ARG A 116 -9.63 13.47 15.48
C ARG A 116 -8.71 12.65 16.40
N PHE A 117 -8.44 11.37 16.13
CA PHE A 117 -7.70 10.50 17.04
C PHE A 117 -6.19 10.50 16.74
N GLY A 118 -5.45 11.40 17.40
CA GLY A 118 -4.02 11.26 17.71
C GLY A 118 -3.03 11.21 16.54
N VAL A 119 -1.85 11.80 16.75
CA VAL A 119 -0.78 11.97 15.73
C VAL A 119 -0.09 10.62 15.32
N LEU A 120 -0.54 9.47 15.84
CA LEU A 120 0.19 8.18 15.78
C LEU A 120 -0.56 7.00 15.16
N LEU A 121 -1.83 7.13 14.75
CA LEU A 121 -2.62 5.99 14.27
C LEU A 121 -2.86 6.03 12.75
N LEU A 122 -2.73 4.87 12.11
CA LEU A 122 -3.16 4.65 10.73
C LEU A 122 -4.70 4.77 10.68
N GLY A 123 -5.23 5.46 9.68
CA GLY A 123 -6.66 5.56 9.46
C GLY A 123 -7.29 4.18 9.22
N SER A 124 -8.50 3.97 9.76
CA SER A 124 -9.27 2.72 9.62
C SER A 124 -9.45 2.34 8.14
N THR A 125 -9.72 3.32 7.28
CA THR A 125 -9.87 3.12 5.83
C THR A 125 -8.61 2.56 5.17
N ALA A 126 -7.44 3.11 5.48
CA ALA A 126 -6.18 2.66 4.88
C ALA A 126 -5.83 1.23 5.29
N GLY A 127 -5.96 0.91 6.59
CA GLY A 127 -5.68 -0.43 7.10
C GLY A 127 -6.65 -1.48 6.56
N GLN A 128 -7.95 -1.18 6.55
CA GLN A 128 -8.96 -2.11 6.04
C GLN A 128 -8.88 -2.28 4.53
N LEU A 129 -8.65 -1.21 3.76
CA LEU A 129 -8.47 -1.32 2.32
C LEU A 129 -7.23 -2.13 1.96
N ALA A 130 -6.09 -1.92 2.65
CA ALA A 130 -4.91 -2.77 2.44
C ALA A 130 -5.16 -4.26 2.75
N ALA A 131 -6.07 -4.54 3.69
CA ALA A 131 -6.44 -5.90 4.08
C ALA A 131 -7.52 -6.55 3.18
N HIS A 132 -8.36 -5.78 2.48
CA HIS A 132 -9.52 -6.32 1.75
C HIS A 132 -9.60 -5.92 0.27
N GLY A 133 -8.81 -4.93 -0.16
CA GLY A 133 -8.83 -4.41 -1.53
C GLY A 133 -8.51 -5.50 -2.55
N ALA A 134 -9.17 -5.44 -3.71
CA ALA A 134 -9.04 -6.42 -4.79
C ALA A 134 -7.89 -6.11 -5.76
N CYS A 135 -7.28 -4.93 -5.66
CA CYS A 135 -6.09 -4.52 -6.41
C CYS A 135 -4.97 -4.06 -5.44
N PRO A 136 -3.74 -3.78 -5.93
CA PRO A 136 -2.72 -3.15 -5.12
C PRO A 136 -3.24 -1.88 -4.42
N VAL A 137 -2.85 -1.69 -3.16
CA VAL A 137 -3.25 -0.53 -2.36
C VAL A 137 -2.02 0.29 -1.99
N LEU A 138 -1.99 1.56 -2.40
CA LEU A 138 -0.93 2.51 -2.08
C LEU A 138 -1.40 3.45 -0.97
N VAL A 139 -0.75 3.35 0.19
CA VAL A 139 -1.02 4.21 1.35
C VAL A 139 0.02 5.32 1.41
N VAL A 140 -0.44 6.55 1.25
CA VAL A 140 0.43 7.73 1.21
C VAL A 140 0.71 8.21 2.62
N ARG A 141 2.00 8.18 2.98
CA ARG A 141 2.54 8.60 4.27
C ARG A 141 3.98 9.05 4.11
N GLY A 142 4.50 9.64 5.18
CA GLY A 142 5.88 10.09 5.22
C GLY A 142 6.14 11.25 4.26
N ARG A 143 7.39 11.42 3.87
CA ARG A 143 7.79 12.37 2.83
C ARG A 143 8.19 11.56 1.61
N PRO A 144 7.35 11.48 0.57
CA PRO A 144 7.74 10.79 -0.65
C PRO A 144 8.95 11.50 -1.25
N ASP A 145 10.02 10.77 -1.51
CA ASP A 145 11.08 11.18 -2.42
C ASP A 145 10.90 10.41 -3.73
N PRO A 146 10.32 11.02 -4.78
CA PRO A 146 10.07 10.34 -6.05
C PRO A 146 11.36 9.86 -6.75
N ALA A 147 12.53 10.38 -6.36
CA ALA A 147 13.82 9.96 -6.91
C ALA A 147 14.44 8.79 -6.12
N GLY A 148 13.90 8.46 -4.94
CA GLY A 148 14.37 7.35 -4.14
C GLY A 148 14.08 5.99 -4.78
N PRO A 149 14.89 4.96 -4.50
CA PRO A 149 14.64 3.61 -5.00
C PRO A 149 13.35 3.02 -4.45
N VAL A 150 12.83 2.03 -5.15
CA VAL A 150 11.75 1.17 -4.66
C VAL A 150 12.36 0.16 -3.69
N LEU A 151 11.90 0.14 -2.44
CA LEU A 151 12.25 -0.89 -1.46
C LEU A 151 11.23 -2.03 -1.51
N LEU A 152 11.62 -3.19 -2.00
CA LEU A 152 10.80 -4.39 -2.02
C LEU A 152 11.12 -5.27 -0.79
N ALA A 153 10.12 -5.49 0.06
CA ALA A 153 10.18 -6.46 1.14
C ALA A 153 9.98 -7.88 0.57
N VAL A 154 11.04 -8.68 0.61
CA VAL A 154 11.04 -10.07 0.15
C VAL A 154 10.99 -11.00 1.35
N ASP A 155 10.08 -11.96 1.32
CA ASP A 155 10.03 -13.03 2.30
C ASP A 155 10.04 -14.43 1.67
N GLY A 156 10.08 -14.53 0.34
CA GLY A 156 10.08 -15.80 -0.37
C GLY A 156 8.77 -16.57 -0.34
N SER A 157 7.69 -15.95 0.15
CA SER A 157 6.36 -16.57 0.08
C SER A 157 5.88 -16.59 -1.38
N PRO A 158 5.15 -17.62 -1.84
CA PRO A 158 4.55 -17.63 -3.18
C PRO A 158 3.61 -16.44 -3.41
N ALA A 159 2.97 -15.96 -2.34
CA ALA A 159 2.10 -14.79 -2.36
C ALA A 159 2.83 -13.48 -2.68
N ALA A 160 4.16 -13.44 -2.58
CA ALA A 160 4.96 -12.25 -2.86
C ALA A 160 5.09 -11.95 -4.36
N ARG A 161 4.79 -12.89 -5.28
CA ARG A 161 5.01 -12.69 -6.73
C ARG A 161 4.39 -11.40 -7.26
N GLY A 162 3.14 -11.12 -6.89
CA GLY A 162 2.46 -9.88 -7.29
C GLY A 162 3.16 -8.63 -6.77
N ALA A 163 3.71 -8.67 -5.55
CA ALA A 163 4.49 -7.58 -4.97
C ALA A 163 5.81 -7.35 -5.72
N VAL A 164 6.51 -8.43 -6.08
CA VAL A 164 7.73 -8.35 -6.88
C VAL A 164 7.42 -7.73 -8.24
N GLU A 165 6.42 -8.24 -8.97
CA GLU A 165 6.03 -7.71 -10.28
C GLU A 165 5.61 -6.23 -10.22
N PHE A 166 4.85 -5.85 -9.19
CA PHE A 166 4.46 -4.46 -8.95
C PHE A 166 5.68 -3.56 -8.70
N ALA A 167 6.65 -4.02 -7.89
CA ALA A 167 7.84 -3.24 -7.56
C ALA A 167 8.71 -2.99 -8.79
N PHE A 168 8.95 -4.00 -9.63
CA PHE A 168 9.66 -3.83 -10.89
C PHE A 168 8.93 -2.89 -11.85
N ALA A 169 7.61 -3.06 -12.00
CA ALA A 169 6.82 -2.20 -12.88
C ALA A 169 6.85 -0.74 -12.42
N HIS A 170 6.79 -0.50 -11.10
CA HIS A 170 6.87 0.84 -10.53
C HIS A 170 8.28 1.44 -10.70
N ALA A 171 9.34 0.70 -10.38
CA ALA A 171 10.72 1.15 -10.55
C ALA A 171 11.00 1.52 -12.02
N ALA A 172 10.57 0.68 -12.96
CA ALA A 172 10.70 0.95 -14.40
C ALA A 172 9.93 2.21 -14.83
N ALA A 173 8.70 2.40 -14.32
CA ALA A 173 7.89 3.56 -14.67
C ALA A 173 8.47 4.88 -14.13
N TYR A 174 9.12 4.86 -12.96
CA TYR A 174 9.77 6.03 -12.37
C TYR A 174 11.22 6.22 -12.83
N GLY A 175 11.81 5.23 -13.51
CA GLY A 175 13.23 5.25 -13.86
C GLY A 175 14.13 5.21 -12.63
N THR A 176 13.75 4.47 -11.60
CA THR A 176 14.49 4.35 -10.34
C THR A 176 15.00 2.92 -10.12
N ASP A 177 15.97 2.79 -9.21
CA ASP A 177 16.52 1.50 -8.82
C ASP A 177 15.58 0.72 -7.90
N LEU A 178 15.76 -0.60 -7.83
CA LEU A 178 15.04 -1.50 -6.94
C LEU A 178 15.98 -2.07 -5.87
N VAL A 179 15.66 -1.85 -4.60
CA VAL A 179 16.31 -2.51 -3.47
C VAL A 179 15.44 -3.66 -3.01
N ALA A 180 15.85 -4.90 -3.30
CA ALA A 180 15.17 -6.10 -2.83
C ALA A 180 15.76 -6.54 -1.47
N LEU A 181 15.03 -6.28 -0.39
CA LEU A 181 15.48 -6.55 0.98
C LEU A 181 14.80 -7.81 1.53
N HIS A 182 15.60 -8.82 1.84
CA HIS A 182 15.18 -9.99 2.59
C HIS A 182 15.80 -9.95 3.99
N ALA A 183 14.96 -9.75 4.99
CA ALA A 183 15.37 -9.78 6.39
C ALA A 183 15.06 -11.15 6.99
N TRP A 184 16.05 -11.78 7.64
CA TRP A 184 15.92 -13.11 8.23
C TRP A 184 16.41 -13.13 9.69
N SER A 185 15.91 -14.09 10.46
CA SER A 185 16.25 -14.25 11.87
C SER A 185 16.42 -15.74 12.20
N ALA A 186 17.63 -16.10 12.64
CA ALA A 186 17.98 -17.46 13.04
C ALA A 186 17.17 -18.00 14.25
N ARG A 187 16.49 -17.12 15.01
CA ARG A 187 15.82 -17.50 16.27
C ARG A 187 14.30 -17.70 16.15
N SER A 188 13.65 -17.20 15.10
CA SER A 188 12.18 -17.07 15.08
C SER A 188 11.44 -18.09 14.22
N ASP A 189 12.07 -18.66 13.20
CA ASP A 189 11.35 -19.50 12.22
C ASP A 189 11.64 -21.01 12.28
N ARG A 190 12.63 -21.45 13.08
CA ARG A 190 13.00 -22.88 13.19
C ARG A 190 13.23 -23.38 14.61
N ALA A 191 12.73 -22.66 15.62
CA ALA A 191 12.99 -23.02 17.01
C ALA A 191 12.42 -24.40 17.39
N TYR A 192 11.44 -24.93 16.64
CA TYR A 192 10.88 -26.28 16.82
C TYR A 192 10.24 -26.79 15.52
N ASP A 193 11.03 -27.09 14.48
CA ASP A 193 10.46 -27.72 13.26
C ASP A 193 10.06 -29.18 13.52
N GLN A 194 10.67 -29.86 14.51
CA GLN A 194 10.26 -31.19 14.94
C GLN A 194 10.30 -31.34 16.49
N PRO A 195 9.32 -32.04 17.12
CA PRO A 195 9.32 -32.33 18.55
C PRO A 195 10.56 -33.11 19.04
N SER A 196 11.32 -33.68 18.13
CA SER A 196 12.53 -34.46 18.36
C SER A 196 13.84 -33.68 18.23
N ASP A 197 13.80 -32.39 17.87
CA ASP A 197 15.04 -31.61 17.71
C ASP A 197 15.73 -31.39 19.08
N PRO A 198 17.04 -31.71 19.20
CA PRO A 198 17.75 -31.52 20.45
C PRO A 198 17.77 -30.04 20.85
N PRO A 199 17.73 -29.70 22.16
CA PRO A 199 17.68 -28.33 22.65
C PRO A 199 18.89 -27.43 22.30
N PHE A 200 19.88 -27.96 21.55
CA PHE A 200 21.12 -27.28 21.16
C PHE A 200 21.52 -27.59 19.72
N VAL A 201 20.58 -27.61 18.76
CA VAL A 201 20.95 -27.64 17.34
C VAL A 201 21.72 -26.35 17.01
N THR A 202 23.05 -26.46 16.90
CA THR A 202 23.87 -25.43 16.27
C THR A 202 23.63 -25.52 14.78
N TYR A 203 22.69 -24.73 14.28
CA TYR A 203 22.54 -24.55 12.84
C TYR A 203 23.82 -23.90 12.28
N ASP A 204 24.33 -24.45 11.18
CA ASP A 204 25.40 -23.81 10.41
C ASP A 204 24.86 -22.49 9.84
N GLU A 205 25.32 -21.37 10.39
CA GLU A 205 24.87 -20.04 9.97
C GLU A 205 25.20 -19.76 8.50
N GLY A 206 26.28 -20.34 7.97
CA GLY A 206 26.63 -20.23 6.56
C GLY A 206 25.58 -20.90 5.69
N ARG A 207 25.21 -22.14 6.04
CA ARG A 207 24.17 -22.89 5.32
C ARG A 207 22.81 -22.20 5.38
N LEU A 208 22.42 -21.65 6.53
CA LEU A 208 21.19 -20.87 6.66
C LEU A 208 21.23 -19.62 5.78
N ARG A 209 22.34 -18.90 5.76
CA ARG A 209 22.50 -17.73 4.90
C ARG A 209 22.37 -18.09 3.42
N ASP A 210 22.99 -19.18 2.98
CA ASP A 210 22.91 -19.66 1.60
C ASP A 210 21.47 -20.04 1.21
N GLU A 211 20.73 -20.67 2.14
CA GLU A 211 19.29 -20.97 1.97
C GLU A 211 18.48 -19.68 1.75
N GLU A 212 18.68 -18.65 2.57
CA GLU A 212 17.96 -17.37 2.45
C GLU A 212 18.41 -16.53 1.23
N GLU A 213 19.67 -16.63 0.81
CA GLU A 213 20.14 -16.00 -0.42
C GLU A 213 19.47 -16.64 -1.65
N ARG A 214 19.31 -17.97 -1.64
CA ARG A 214 18.58 -18.70 -2.69
C ARG A 214 17.12 -18.26 -2.75
N VAL A 215 16.46 -18.09 -1.60
CA VAL A 215 15.10 -17.55 -1.51
C VAL A 215 15.00 -16.18 -2.19
N LEU A 216 15.90 -15.27 -1.87
CA LEU A 216 15.92 -13.92 -2.47
C LEU A 216 16.17 -13.98 -3.98
N ALA A 217 17.08 -14.84 -4.44
CA ALA A 217 17.37 -15.02 -5.86
C ALA A 217 16.17 -15.60 -6.62
N GLU A 218 15.52 -16.63 -6.09
CA GLU A 218 14.34 -17.26 -6.68
C GLU A 218 13.16 -16.31 -6.77
N ALA A 219 12.92 -15.50 -5.74
CA ALA A 219 11.83 -14.52 -5.73
C ALA A 219 11.96 -13.47 -6.85
N LEU A 220 13.19 -13.15 -7.28
CA LEU A 220 13.48 -12.16 -8.31
C LEU A 220 13.68 -12.79 -9.71
N GLY A 221 13.65 -14.11 -9.82
CA GLY A 221 13.90 -14.84 -11.07
C GLY A 221 12.91 -14.47 -12.18
N GLY A 222 13.39 -14.35 -13.41
CA GLY A 222 12.56 -14.08 -14.60
C GLY A 222 12.16 -12.62 -14.82
N LEU A 223 12.29 -11.76 -13.81
CA LEU A 223 11.89 -10.36 -13.91
C LEU A 223 13.01 -9.43 -14.35
N ARG A 224 14.27 -9.83 -14.17
CA ARG A 224 15.42 -9.07 -14.66
C ARG A 224 15.51 -9.09 -16.18
N GLU A 225 15.11 -10.19 -16.82
CA GLU A 225 15.03 -10.25 -18.29
C GLU A 225 13.91 -9.36 -18.84
N ARG A 226 12.80 -9.24 -18.10
CA ARG A 226 11.64 -8.43 -18.48
C ARG A 226 11.83 -6.93 -18.22
N TYR A 227 12.66 -6.57 -17.24
CA TYR A 227 12.97 -5.19 -16.86
C TYR A 227 14.49 -4.97 -16.80
N PRO A 228 15.18 -4.97 -17.95
CA PRO A 228 16.65 -4.89 -18.00
C PRO A 228 17.19 -3.55 -17.50
N ASP A 229 16.41 -2.48 -17.60
CA ASP A 229 16.82 -1.12 -17.22
C ASP A 229 16.68 -0.84 -15.71
N VAL A 230 16.08 -1.75 -14.95
CA VAL A 230 15.93 -1.61 -13.48
C VAL A 230 17.14 -2.22 -12.80
N ALA A 231 18.03 -1.39 -12.25
CA ALA A 231 19.14 -1.87 -11.45
C ALA A 231 18.61 -2.45 -10.13
N VAL A 232 18.97 -3.69 -9.83
CA VAL A 232 18.50 -4.41 -8.63
C VAL A 232 19.64 -4.59 -7.63
N ASP A 233 19.54 -3.92 -6.49
CA ASP A 233 20.37 -4.15 -5.31
C ASP A 233 19.72 -5.19 -4.40
N ARG A 234 20.40 -6.31 -4.15
CA ARG A 234 19.91 -7.44 -3.35
C ARG A 234 20.52 -7.36 -1.96
N ARG A 235 19.69 -7.14 -0.94
CA ARG A 235 20.14 -7.01 0.45
C ARG A 235 19.59 -8.13 1.31
N LEU A 236 20.48 -9.04 1.72
CA LEU A 236 20.18 -10.07 2.72
C LEU A 236 20.63 -9.58 4.10
N VAL A 237 19.69 -9.31 5.00
CA VAL A 237 19.98 -8.69 6.31
C VAL A 237 19.54 -9.60 7.45
N ARG A 238 20.45 -9.92 8.36
CA ARG A 238 20.10 -10.62 9.60
C ARG A 238 19.58 -9.61 10.62
N GLY A 239 18.36 -9.81 11.13
CA GLY A 239 17.81 -8.89 12.11
C GLY A 239 16.32 -9.05 12.40
N ARG A 240 15.76 -8.06 13.11
CA ARG A 240 14.33 -8.00 13.37
C ARG A 240 13.63 -7.47 12.11
N ILE A 241 12.98 -8.36 11.37
CA ILE A 241 12.35 -8.11 10.06
C ILE A 241 11.65 -6.75 9.98
N ARG A 242 10.72 -6.46 10.91
CA ARG A 242 9.95 -5.21 10.90
C ARG A 242 10.84 -3.97 11.09
N HIS A 243 11.80 -4.02 12.01
CA HIS A 243 12.68 -2.89 12.30
C HIS A 243 13.56 -2.56 11.10
N THR A 244 14.20 -3.60 10.54
CA THR A 244 15.08 -3.47 9.37
C THR A 244 14.35 -2.84 8.18
N LEU A 245 13.12 -3.26 7.90
CA LEU A 245 12.33 -2.71 6.80
C LEU A 245 11.86 -1.28 7.06
N ILE A 246 11.52 -0.94 8.31
CA ILE A 246 11.14 0.44 8.68
C ILE A 246 12.35 1.36 8.52
N GLU A 247 13.52 0.99 9.02
CA GLU A 247 14.74 1.81 8.87
C GLU A 247 15.11 2.02 7.40
N ALA A 248 15.11 0.94 6.60
CA ALA A 248 15.42 1.02 5.18
C ALA A 248 14.42 1.90 4.39
N SER A 249 13.19 2.10 4.89
CA SER A 249 12.20 2.97 4.25
C SER A 249 12.53 4.46 4.32
N ALA A 250 13.51 4.86 5.14
CA ALA A 250 13.96 6.25 5.24
C ALA A 250 14.59 6.78 3.95
N ASP A 251 15.27 5.89 3.21
CA ASP A 251 15.98 6.24 1.98
C ASP A 251 15.20 5.82 0.71
N ALA A 252 13.97 5.33 0.85
CA ALA A 252 13.16 4.80 -0.25
C ALA A 252 12.12 5.80 -0.73
N GLY A 253 11.83 5.79 -2.03
CA GLY A 253 10.70 6.52 -2.60
C GLY A 253 9.36 5.81 -2.37
N LEU A 254 9.39 4.48 -2.27
CA LEU A 254 8.25 3.61 -2.04
C LEU A 254 8.70 2.33 -1.35
N VAL A 255 7.95 1.84 -0.35
CA VAL A 255 8.06 0.44 0.10
C VAL A 255 6.97 -0.40 -0.55
N VAL A 256 7.33 -1.55 -1.10
CA VAL A 256 6.40 -2.56 -1.62
C VAL A 256 6.46 -3.80 -0.76
N ALA A 257 5.31 -4.27 -0.29
CA ALA A 257 5.19 -5.50 0.49
C ALA A 257 3.97 -6.32 0.04
N GLY A 258 4.07 -7.64 0.20
CA GLY A 258 2.91 -8.52 0.09
C GLY A 258 1.88 -8.22 1.19
N ALA A 259 0.60 -8.50 0.96
CA ALA A 259 -0.41 -8.43 2.02
C ALA A 259 -0.24 -9.53 3.08
N ARG A 260 0.30 -10.68 2.68
CA ARG A 260 0.64 -11.80 3.57
C ARG A 260 2.05 -12.27 3.28
N GLY A 261 2.63 -12.96 4.25
CA GLY A 261 3.95 -13.53 4.12
C GLY A 261 4.05 -15.00 4.53
N ARG A 262 5.27 -15.48 4.80
CA ARG A 262 5.55 -16.88 5.20
C ARG A 262 4.94 -17.30 6.53
N GLY A 263 4.95 -16.40 7.52
CA GLY A 263 4.46 -16.64 8.88
C GLY A 263 3.15 -15.91 9.13
N GLY A 264 2.07 -16.64 9.37
CA GLY A 264 0.77 -16.07 9.70
C GLY A 264 -0.25 -17.12 10.10
N PHE A 265 -1.15 -16.76 11.00
CA PHE A 265 -2.31 -17.59 11.34
C PHE A 265 -3.25 -17.65 10.13
N ALA A 266 -3.69 -18.86 9.77
CA ALA A 266 -4.73 -19.05 8.77
C ALA A 266 -5.98 -18.24 9.20
N GLY A 267 -6.34 -17.21 8.42
CA GLY A 267 -7.48 -16.33 8.70
C GLY A 267 -7.14 -14.84 8.86
N LEU A 268 -5.87 -14.46 9.03
CA LEU A 268 -5.47 -13.05 9.01
C LEU A 268 -5.34 -12.51 7.59
N LEU A 269 -5.97 -11.37 7.34
CA LEU A 269 -6.04 -10.74 6.01
C LEU A 269 -4.83 -9.85 5.67
N LEU A 270 -4.06 -9.45 6.68
CA LEU A 270 -2.84 -8.66 6.57
C LEU A 270 -1.75 -9.19 7.51
N GLY A 271 -0.52 -9.29 7.01
CA GLY A 271 0.64 -9.75 7.77
C GLY A 271 1.21 -8.68 8.71
N SER A 272 1.92 -9.12 9.76
CA SER A 272 2.50 -8.22 10.77
C SER A 272 3.55 -7.25 10.22
N VAL A 273 4.24 -7.64 9.14
CA VAL A 273 5.23 -6.78 8.45
C VAL A 273 4.54 -5.66 7.71
N SER A 274 3.55 -5.97 6.87
CA SER A 274 2.78 -4.99 6.09
C SER A 274 2.04 -4.03 7.02
N GLN A 275 1.46 -4.54 8.10
CA GLN A 275 0.86 -3.69 9.13
C GLN A 275 1.89 -2.73 9.74
N ALA A 276 3.04 -3.21 10.17
CA ALA A 276 4.07 -2.34 10.76
C ALA A 276 4.60 -1.29 9.78
N LEU A 277 4.78 -1.63 8.50
CA LEU A 277 5.16 -0.69 7.45
C LEU A 277 4.09 0.40 7.26
N LEU A 278 2.81 0.02 7.16
CA LEU A 278 1.72 0.99 7.06
C LEU A 278 1.70 1.97 8.24
N HIS A 279 2.08 1.52 9.43
CA HIS A 279 2.11 2.36 10.64
C HIS A 279 3.40 3.17 10.81
N HIS A 280 4.56 2.69 10.33
CA HIS A 280 5.85 3.25 10.74
C HIS A 280 6.81 3.61 9.60
N ALA A 281 6.55 3.23 8.35
CA ALA A 281 7.45 3.56 7.25
C ALA A 281 7.66 5.09 7.07
N HIS A 282 8.80 5.49 6.53
CA HIS A 282 9.16 6.89 6.32
C HIS A 282 8.74 7.43 4.95
N CYS A 283 8.30 6.54 4.05
CA CYS A 283 7.78 6.84 2.71
C CYS A 283 6.44 6.13 2.47
N PRO A 284 5.77 6.36 1.31
CA PRO A 284 4.57 5.63 0.93
C PRO A 284 4.76 4.11 0.94
N VAL A 285 3.67 3.37 1.12
CA VAL A 285 3.68 1.90 1.20
C VAL A 285 2.64 1.32 0.25
N ALA A 286 3.08 0.48 -0.68
CA ALA A 286 2.22 -0.35 -1.52
C ALA A 286 2.07 -1.74 -0.89
N VAL A 287 0.82 -2.13 -0.62
CA VAL A 287 0.45 -3.48 -0.20
C VAL A 287 -0.16 -4.20 -1.39
N VAL A 288 0.47 -5.30 -1.80
CA VAL A 288 0.06 -6.07 -2.97
C VAL A 288 -0.42 -7.43 -2.54
N ARG A 289 -1.65 -7.78 -2.94
CA ARG A 289 -2.20 -9.12 -2.74
C ARG A 289 -1.83 -9.99 -3.94
N SER A 290 -1.56 -11.26 -3.68
CA SER A 290 -1.62 -12.27 -4.74
C SER A 290 -3.04 -12.32 -5.27
N GLY A 291 -3.22 -12.15 -6.58
CA GLY A 291 -4.52 -12.41 -7.22
C GLY A 291 -5.00 -13.81 -6.81
N GLN A 292 -6.27 -13.94 -6.43
CA GLN A 292 -6.89 -15.25 -6.36
C GLN A 292 -6.89 -15.76 -7.81
N GLU A 293 -6.23 -16.89 -8.07
CA GLU A 293 -6.55 -17.70 -9.26
C GLU A 293 -8.02 -18.12 -9.22
#